data_AF-A0A1Y4UV31-F1
#
_entry.id   AF-A0A1Y4UV31-F1
#
_cell.length_a   1.000
_cell.length_b   1.000
_cell.length_c   1.000
_cell.angle_alpha   90.00
_cell.angle_beta   90.00
_cell.angle_gamma   90.00
#
_symmetry.space_group_name_H-M   'P 1'
#
loop_
_entity.id
_entity.type
_entity.pdbx_description
1 polymer ?
#
loop_
_entity_poly.entity_id
_entity_poly.type
_entity_poly.pdbx_seq_one_letter_code
_entity_poly.pdbx_strand_id
1 'polypeptide(L)'
;MNHRFLALALAGTLTLGMLTACGGGNDGISETPNTVTTPPVAESVMPSPEDSAPVTEESPDALPESSAPVEESTEPSAEPSAQPTAKPTTKPTATPKPTNKPTNKPTATPKPTVNPTPTPESKPQTSAVQSTWNDISKLSLPNLTAMDDATLSAMYGINASDLEEYVCMMPLMGVHSTEFFIAKVKDGKMDTVKAGIAKRQADLDAQWSQYLPEQYELVKNYKLVTNGNYVLFAISEYAGDAVTIFNSYTK
;
A
#
# COMPACT_ATOMS: atom_id res chain seq x y z
N MET A 1 -11.35 -16.88 -39.47
CA MET A 1 -11.33 -15.54 -40.10
C MET A 1 -10.30 -14.70 -39.38
N ASN A 2 -9.45 -14.03 -40.16
CA ASN A 2 -8.12 -13.57 -39.79
C ASN A 2 -8.14 -12.13 -39.26
N HIS A 3 -7.41 -11.85 -38.19
CA HIS A 3 -6.95 -10.50 -37.88
C HIS A 3 -5.44 -10.43 -38.07
N ARG A 4 -5.05 -9.58 -39.02
CA ARG A 4 -3.70 -9.44 -39.57
C ARG A 4 -2.90 -8.52 -38.65
N PHE A 5 -1.74 -8.99 -38.21
CA PHE A 5 -0.72 -8.21 -37.54
C PHE A 5 -0.13 -7.19 -38.52
N LEU A 6 -0.13 -5.90 -38.16
CA LEU A 6 0.61 -4.86 -38.87
C LEU A 6 1.81 -4.48 -37.99
N ALA A 7 2.97 -5.04 -38.33
CA ALA A 7 4.25 -4.59 -37.81
C ALA A 7 4.69 -3.35 -38.59
N LEU A 8 4.96 -2.25 -37.89
CA LEU A 8 5.64 -1.08 -38.47
C LEU A 8 6.86 -0.78 -37.60
N ALA A 9 8.02 -1.25 -38.08
CA ALA A 9 9.33 -0.85 -37.57
C ALA A 9 9.73 0.47 -38.26
N LEU A 10 10.10 1.48 -37.47
CA LEU A 10 10.76 2.69 -37.99
C LEU A 10 12.06 2.88 -37.20
N ALA A 11 13.17 2.84 -37.94
CA ALA A 11 14.55 2.95 -37.47
C ALA A 11 15.11 4.36 -37.75
N GLY A 12 16.11 4.74 -36.95
CA GLY A 12 17.03 5.87 -37.18
C GLY A 12 16.59 7.18 -36.50
N THR A 13 17.44 7.95 -35.84
CA THR A 13 18.88 8.15 -36.00
C THR A 13 19.53 8.64 -34.70
N LEU A 14 20.69 8.07 -34.38
CA LEU A 14 21.62 8.44 -33.32
C LEU A 14 22.56 9.55 -33.85
N THR A 15 22.61 10.72 -33.23
CA THR A 15 23.67 11.71 -33.48
C THR A 15 24.53 11.88 -32.23
N LEU A 16 25.71 11.27 -32.29
CA LEU A 16 26.83 11.42 -31.38
C LEU A 16 27.70 12.60 -31.86
N GLY A 17 27.82 13.66 -31.06
CA GLY A 17 28.76 14.75 -31.29
C GLY A 17 30.00 14.58 -30.44
N MET A 18 31.17 14.41 -31.07
CA MET A 18 32.47 14.54 -30.43
C MET A 18 33.40 15.46 -31.23
N LEU A 19 34.29 16.11 -30.46
CA LEU A 19 35.58 16.72 -30.80
C LEU A 19 35.60 18.11 -31.44
N THR A 20 36.16 19.07 -30.70
CA THR A 20 37.36 19.81 -31.15
C THR A 20 38.18 20.28 -29.95
N ALA A 21 39.47 19.97 -30.03
CA ALA A 21 40.53 20.32 -29.11
C ALA A 21 41.48 21.34 -29.75
N CYS A 22 42.04 22.24 -28.94
CA CYS A 22 43.31 23.00 -29.07
C CYS A 22 43.46 23.71 -27.70
N GLY A 23 44.47 23.52 -26.85
CA GLY A 23 45.93 23.60 -27.06
C GLY A 23 46.35 25.07 -26.91
N GLY A 24 47.26 25.54 -26.06
CA GLY A 24 48.19 25.00 -25.06
C GLY A 24 49.08 26.17 -24.57
N GLY A 25 49.66 26.08 -23.38
CA GLY A 25 50.61 27.08 -22.86
C GLY A 25 51.14 26.69 -21.48
N ASN A 26 52.39 26.23 -21.44
CA ASN A 26 53.13 25.70 -20.29
C ASN A 26 54.23 26.69 -19.92
N ASP A 27 54.42 26.93 -18.61
CA ASP A 27 55.67 27.28 -17.89
C ASP A 27 55.26 27.47 -16.42
N GLY A 28 55.88 26.99 -15.35
CA GLY A 28 57.07 26.18 -15.13
C GLY A 28 57.28 26.13 -13.59
N ILE A 29 57.81 24.98 -13.12
CA ILE A 29 58.67 24.76 -11.95
C ILE A 29 58.26 25.13 -10.49
N SER A 30 58.32 24.05 -9.68
CA SER A 30 59.02 23.89 -8.39
C SER A 30 58.28 24.11 -7.06
N GLU A 31 58.38 23.05 -6.23
CA GLU A 31 58.63 23.05 -4.76
C GLU A 31 57.53 23.68 -3.88
N THR A 32 57.03 23.19 -2.76
CA THR A 32 57.07 21.97 -1.91
C THR A 32 55.98 22.24 -0.83
N PRO A 33 55.59 21.29 0.03
CA PRO A 33 54.35 21.33 0.81
C PRO A 33 54.53 22.05 2.16
N ASN A 34 53.43 22.48 2.80
CA ASN A 34 53.14 22.21 4.22
C ASN A 34 51.88 22.91 4.79
N THR A 35 51.14 22.10 5.56
CA THR A 35 50.36 22.38 6.80
C THR A 35 49.27 23.46 6.87
N VAL A 36 48.05 22.94 7.17
CA VAL A 36 47.22 23.20 8.36
C VAL A 36 47.16 24.65 8.88
N THR A 37 45.95 25.24 8.91
CA THR A 37 45.29 25.81 10.10
C THR A 37 43.88 26.31 9.73
N THR A 38 42.90 25.96 10.56
CA THR A 38 41.46 26.35 10.51
C THR A 38 41.21 27.75 11.12
N PRO A 39 39.96 28.26 11.16
CA PRO A 39 39.50 29.56 10.62
C PRO A 39 39.64 30.77 11.59
N PRO A 40 39.16 31.99 11.23
CA PRO A 40 37.88 32.45 11.79
C PRO A 40 37.03 33.48 10.97
N VAL A 41 35.72 33.48 11.26
CA VAL A 41 34.79 34.63 11.49
C VAL A 41 34.27 35.51 10.33
N ALA A 42 32.94 35.43 10.16
CA ALA A 42 31.85 36.43 10.03
C ALA A 42 31.95 37.68 9.14
N GLU A 43 30.92 37.87 8.29
CA GLU A 43 30.12 39.11 8.13
C GLU A 43 28.88 38.84 7.23
N SER A 44 27.70 38.60 7.82
CA SER A 44 26.48 39.43 7.75
C SER A 44 26.55 40.74 6.93
N VAL A 45 25.70 40.90 5.90
CA VAL A 45 24.98 42.16 5.58
C VAL A 45 23.70 41.84 4.77
N MET A 46 22.54 42.19 5.34
CA MET A 46 21.28 42.42 4.62
C MET A 46 21.24 43.86 4.09
N PRO A 47 20.42 44.16 3.08
CA PRO A 47 19.77 45.47 3.03
C PRO A 47 18.24 45.38 2.90
N SER A 48 17.58 45.99 3.89
CA SER A 48 16.29 46.72 3.78
C SER A 48 16.66 48.22 3.79
N PRO A 49 15.90 49.14 3.14
CA PRO A 49 14.82 49.79 3.88
C PRO A 49 13.57 50.18 3.07
N GLU A 50 12.58 50.51 3.89
CA GLU A 50 11.24 51.06 3.72
C GLU A 50 11.10 52.30 2.82
N ASP A 51 9.91 52.46 2.23
CA ASP A 51 9.29 53.79 2.06
C ASP A 51 7.75 53.70 2.28
N SER A 52 7.31 54.41 3.33
CA SER A 52 6.15 55.31 3.49
C SER A 52 5.03 55.27 2.42
N ALA A 53 3.74 55.49 2.66
CA ALA A 53 2.84 55.79 3.79
C ALA A 53 1.42 56.00 3.16
N PRO A 54 0.32 56.19 3.93
CA PRO A 54 -1.04 55.79 3.56
C PRO A 54 -2.01 56.94 3.24
N VAL A 55 -3.05 56.67 2.43
CA VAL A 55 -4.36 57.36 2.36
C VAL A 55 -5.29 56.41 1.54
N THR A 56 -6.58 56.15 1.78
CA THR A 56 -7.71 56.98 2.23
C THR A 56 -8.89 56.08 2.63
N GLU A 57 -9.66 56.48 3.64
CA GLU A 57 -11.01 55.97 3.99
C GLU A 57 -12.11 56.49 3.04
N GLU A 58 -13.12 55.64 2.77
CA GLU A 58 -14.59 55.91 2.64
C GLU A 58 -15.22 54.54 2.25
N SER A 59 -15.96 53.78 3.06
CA SER A 59 -17.35 53.95 3.59
C SER A 59 -18.43 54.06 2.48
N PRO A 60 -19.69 53.57 2.63
CA PRO A 60 -20.26 52.48 3.44
C PRO A 60 -21.25 51.56 2.67
N ASP A 61 -21.84 50.60 3.40
CA ASP A 61 -23.23 50.08 3.28
C ASP A 61 -23.75 49.46 1.96
N ALA A 62 -24.08 48.16 2.02
CA ALA A 62 -25.48 47.71 1.88
C ALA A 62 -25.58 46.18 2.01
N LEU A 63 -26.15 45.72 3.13
CA LEU A 63 -26.96 44.51 3.19
C LEU A 63 -28.16 44.62 2.23
N PRO A 64 -28.69 43.47 1.77
CA PRO A 64 -30.12 43.33 1.84
C PRO A 64 -30.51 42.12 2.69
N GLU A 65 -31.22 42.40 3.78
CA GLU A 65 -32.22 41.50 4.34
C GLU A 65 -33.24 41.16 3.24
N SER A 66 -33.59 39.88 3.10
CA SER A 66 -34.82 39.48 2.43
C SER A 66 -35.56 38.52 3.35
N SER A 67 -36.55 39.09 4.04
CA SER A 67 -37.48 38.43 4.93
C SER A 67 -38.67 37.84 4.16
N ALA A 68 -38.85 36.52 4.31
CA ALA A 68 -40.11 35.79 4.50
C ALA A 68 -41.13 35.72 3.31
N PRO A 69 -42.27 34.97 3.38
CA PRO A 69 -42.73 34.00 4.40
C PRO A 69 -43.42 32.70 3.86
N VAL A 70 -43.64 31.72 4.76
CA VAL A 70 -44.75 30.70 4.90
C VAL A 70 -45.30 29.93 3.68
N GLU A 71 -45.90 28.73 3.70
CA GLU A 71 -46.27 27.65 4.63
C GLU A 71 -46.81 26.51 3.70
N GLU A 72 -47.13 25.35 4.29
CA GLU A 72 -48.13 24.40 3.80
C GLU A 72 -47.74 23.42 2.68
N SER A 73 -47.40 22.18 3.09
CA SER A 73 -47.72 21.01 2.27
C SER A 73 -48.23 19.88 3.16
N THR A 74 -49.52 19.68 3.02
CA THR A 74 -50.43 18.68 3.56
C THR A 74 -49.95 17.22 3.44
N GLU A 75 -50.16 16.47 4.52
CA GLU A 75 -50.37 15.02 4.54
C GLU A 75 -51.68 14.68 3.78
N PRO A 76 -51.78 13.54 3.06
CA PRO A 76 -52.48 12.41 3.68
C PRO A 76 -51.98 11.00 3.30
N SER A 77 -51.99 10.11 4.30
CA SER A 77 -52.56 8.74 4.33
C SER A 77 -52.73 7.93 3.03
N ALA A 78 -52.11 6.73 2.98
CA ALA A 78 -52.79 5.45 2.66
C ALA A 78 -51.83 4.23 2.73
N GLU A 79 -51.99 3.40 3.77
CA GLU A 79 -51.75 1.94 3.69
C GLU A 79 -53.02 1.30 3.09
N PRO A 80 -52.96 0.20 2.31
CA PRO A 80 -52.86 -1.12 2.96
C PRO A 80 -52.16 -2.26 2.14
N SER A 81 -51.63 -3.23 2.89
CA SER A 81 -51.76 -4.70 2.74
C SER A 81 -51.54 -5.36 1.37
N ALA A 82 -50.51 -6.23 1.29
CA ALA A 82 -50.65 -7.60 0.76
C ALA A 82 -49.39 -8.46 1.02
N GLN A 83 -49.48 -9.28 2.07
CA GLN A 83 -48.74 -10.52 2.25
C GLN A 83 -49.12 -11.55 1.16
N PRO A 84 -48.18 -12.42 0.73
CA PRO A 84 -48.53 -13.82 0.66
C PRO A 84 -47.51 -14.72 1.36
N THR A 85 -48.05 -15.47 2.30
CA THR A 85 -47.59 -16.73 2.89
C THR A 85 -47.30 -17.80 1.83
N ALA A 86 -46.15 -18.46 1.94
CA ALA A 86 -46.02 -19.88 1.60
C ALA A 86 -44.81 -20.50 2.32
N LYS A 87 -45.09 -21.13 3.47
CA LYS A 87 -44.26 -22.17 4.08
C LYS A 87 -44.69 -23.51 3.48
N PRO A 88 -43.75 -24.38 3.08
CA PRO A 88 -43.95 -25.81 3.33
C PRO A 88 -42.76 -26.42 4.08
N THR A 89 -43.09 -26.94 5.26
CA THR A 89 -42.39 -27.97 6.02
C THR A 89 -42.19 -29.26 5.22
N THR A 90 -40.98 -29.83 5.22
CA THR A 90 -40.74 -31.28 5.37
C THR A 90 -39.30 -31.57 5.83
N LYS A 91 -39.17 -32.14 7.04
CA LYS A 91 -38.05 -32.95 7.57
C LYS A 91 -38.72 -34.23 8.12
N PRO A 92 -38.05 -35.37 8.38
CA PRO A 92 -36.74 -35.91 7.95
C PRO A 92 -36.94 -37.21 7.14
N THR A 93 -35.87 -37.89 6.67
CA THR A 93 -35.70 -39.37 6.83
C THR A 93 -34.37 -39.88 6.26
N ALA A 94 -33.76 -40.78 7.05
CA ALA A 94 -32.82 -41.87 6.72
C ALA A 94 -31.37 -41.59 6.30
N THR A 95 -30.49 -41.74 7.29
CA THR A 95 -29.18 -42.39 7.17
C THR A 95 -29.33 -43.84 6.67
N PRO A 96 -28.41 -44.31 5.82
CA PRO A 96 -27.85 -45.63 6.05
C PRO A 96 -26.31 -45.64 6.04
N LYS A 97 -25.78 -46.27 7.09
CA LYS A 97 -24.41 -46.72 7.28
C LYS A 97 -24.14 -47.94 6.38
N PRO A 98 -22.93 -48.09 5.82
CA PRO A 98 -22.37 -49.40 5.54
C PRO A 98 -21.15 -49.64 6.43
N THR A 99 -21.34 -50.48 7.46
CA THR A 99 -20.27 -51.29 8.05
C THR A 99 -20.20 -52.54 7.20
N ASN A 100 -19.02 -52.88 6.68
CA ASN A 100 -18.57 -54.27 6.55
C ASN A 100 -17.05 -54.33 6.30
N LYS A 101 -16.36 -54.95 7.25
CA LYS A 101 -15.00 -55.52 7.27
C LYS A 101 -15.18 -56.95 7.85
N PRO A 102 -14.27 -57.95 7.74
CA PRO A 102 -13.02 -58.15 6.97
C PRO A 102 -13.24 -59.30 5.93
N THR A 103 -12.30 -59.84 5.14
CA THR A 103 -11.04 -60.54 5.47
C THR A 103 -10.48 -61.11 4.15
N ASN A 104 -9.17 -61.07 3.91
CA ASN A 104 -8.33 -62.23 3.52
C ASN A 104 -6.88 -61.80 3.18
N LYS A 105 -5.95 -62.49 3.84
CA LYS A 105 -4.48 -62.54 3.72
C LYS A 105 -4.13 -63.93 3.11
N PRO A 106 -2.90 -64.29 2.66
CA PRO A 106 -1.69 -63.55 2.24
C PRO A 106 -1.24 -63.88 0.80
N THR A 107 -0.39 -63.07 0.19
CA THR A 107 0.64 -63.60 -0.76
C THR A 107 1.91 -62.78 -0.61
N ALA A 108 3.04 -63.48 -0.58
CA ALA A 108 4.36 -62.96 -0.25
C ALA A 108 5.15 -62.51 -1.50
N THR A 109 6.12 -61.63 -1.23
CA THR A 109 7.38 -61.32 -1.98
C THR A 109 7.28 -60.53 -3.30
N PRO A 110 8.28 -59.69 -3.67
CA PRO A 110 9.53 -59.32 -2.98
C PRO A 110 9.66 -57.82 -2.66
N LYS A 111 10.61 -57.55 -1.75
CA LYS A 111 11.08 -56.24 -1.24
C LYS A 111 11.73 -55.38 -2.34
N PRO A 112 11.29 -54.13 -2.55
CA PRO A 112 12.18 -53.03 -2.88
C PRO A 112 12.68 -52.43 -1.57
N THR A 113 13.99 -52.42 -1.37
CA THR A 113 14.62 -51.59 -0.34
C THR A 113 14.45 -50.13 -0.75
N VAL A 114 13.32 -49.53 -0.40
CA VAL A 114 13.21 -48.07 -0.32
C VAL A 114 13.89 -47.68 0.98
N ASN A 115 15.10 -47.17 0.85
CA ASN A 115 15.74 -46.41 1.91
C ASN A 115 14.77 -45.29 2.30
N PRO A 116 14.37 -45.13 3.58
CA PRO A 116 13.60 -43.97 3.97
C PRO A 116 14.53 -42.76 3.82
N THR A 117 14.37 -42.03 2.71
CA THR A 117 14.73 -40.62 2.68
C THR A 117 14.06 -39.99 3.90
N PRO A 118 14.78 -39.28 4.78
CA PRO A 118 14.15 -38.59 5.89
C PRO A 118 13.18 -37.57 5.29
N THR A 119 11.89 -37.87 5.34
CA THR A 119 10.84 -36.87 5.23
C THR A 119 11.14 -35.86 6.33
N PRO A 120 11.49 -34.61 6.01
CA PRO A 120 11.61 -33.60 7.05
C PRO A 120 10.23 -33.47 7.70
N GLU A 121 10.16 -33.74 9.00
CA GLU A 121 9.01 -33.37 9.82
C GLU A 121 8.85 -31.85 9.72
N SER A 122 7.95 -31.40 8.85
CA SER A 122 7.58 -30.00 8.72
C SER A 122 6.83 -29.54 9.98
N LYS A 123 7.58 -29.08 10.98
CA LYS A 123 7.06 -28.11 11.95
C LYS A 123 6.45 -26.95 11.16
N PRO A 124 5.27 -26.41 11.52
CA PRO A 124 4.75 -25.22 10.84
C PRO A 124 5.74 -24.07 11.03
N GLN A 125 6.50 -23.75 9.98
CA GLN A 125 7.24 -22.50 9.91
C GLN A 125 6.25 -21.41 9.54
N THR A 126 6.04 -20.47 10.45
CA THR A 126 5.35 -19.21 10.15
C THR A 126 6.07 -18.53 8.99
N SER A 127 5.33 -18.08 7.98
CA SER A 127 5.88 -17.39 6.83
C SER A 127 6.57 -16.07 7.21
N ALA A 128 7.38 -15.51 6.30
CA ALA A 128 7.97 -14.19 6.51
C ALA A 128 6.91 -13.09 6.62
N VAL A 129 5.82 -13.17 5.83
CA VAL A 129 4.69 -12.23 5.86
C VAL A 129 4.00 -12.26 7.23
N GLN A 130 3.64 -13.46 7.69
CA GLN A 130 2.95 -13.62 8.98
C GLN A 130 3.87 -13.30 10.16
N SER A 131 5.16 -13.64 10.10
CA SER A 131 6.12 -13.30 11.15
C SER A 131 6.34 -11.79 11.26
N THR A 132 6.42 -11.10 10.11
CA THR A 132 6.47 -9.64 10.06
C THR A 132 5.23 -9.04 10.74
N TRP A 133 4.03 -9.50 10.38
CA TRP A 133 2.81 -9.00 11.00
C TRP A 133 2.74 -9.28 12.50
N ASN A 134 3.10 -10.50 12.93
CA ASN A 134 3.06 -10.90 14.34
C ASN A 134 3.95 -10.01 15.23
N ASP A 135 5.05 -9.49 14.71
CA ASP A 135 5.92 -8.57 15.44
C ASP A 135 5.43 -7.12 15.36
N ILE A 136 4.93 -6.67 14.20
CA ILE A 136 4.28 -5.36 14.07
C ILE A 136 3.06 -5.26 15.00
N SER A 137 2.27 -6.32 15.13
CA SER A 137 1.06 -6.33 15.96
C SER A 137 1.33 -6.25 17.47
N LYS A 138 2.59 -6.34 17.90
CA LYS A 138 3.00 -6.13 19.30
C LYS A 138 3.29 -4.67 19.62
N LEU A 139 3.37 -3.82 18.60
CA LEU A 139 3.48 -2.37 18.75
C LEU A 139 2.15 -1.82 19.28
N SER A 140 2.17 -0.60 19.81
CA SER A 140 0.99 0.05 20.37
C SER A 140 0.07 0.62 19.27
N LEU A 141 -0.51 -0.28 18.47
CA LEU A 141 -1.37 0.08 17.33
C LEU A 141 -2.82 0.33 17.79
N PRO A 142 -3.59 1.16 17.05
CA PRO A 142 -5.05 1.20 17.22
C PRO A 142 -5.68 -0.17 16.91
N ASN A 143 -6.97 -0.34 17.18
CA ASN A 143 -7.66 -1.56 16.77
C ASN A 143 -7.70 -1.68 15.25
N LEU A 144 -7.12 -2.76 14.73
CA LEU A 144 -7.04 -3.05 13.30
C LEU A 144 -7.86 -4.29 12.95
N THR A 145 -8.35 -4.34 11.71
CA THR A 145 -9.03 -5.50 11.14
C THR A 145 -8.34 -5.91 9.84
N ALA A 146 -8.33 -7.22 9.58
CA ALA A 146 -7.84 -7.74 8.31
C ALA A 146 -8.81 -7.41 7.18
N MET A 147 -8.28 -7.00 6.03
CA MET A 147 -9.04 -6.94 4.79
C MET A 147 -9.12 -8.33 4.17
N ASP A 148 -10.28 -8.67 3.61
CA ASP A 148 -10.44 -9.84 2.76
C ASP A 148 -10.06 -9.55 1.30
N ASP A 149 -10.01 -10.60 0.47
CA ASP A 149 -9.62 -10.49 -0.95
C ASP A 149 -10.52 -9.52 -1.73
N ALA A 150 -11.81 -9.51 -1.42
CA ALA A 150 -12.78 -8.66 -2.09
C ALA A 150 -12.53 -7.17 -1.77
N THR A 151 -12.26 -6.87 -0.50
CA THR A 151 -11.96 -5.52 -0.02
C THR A 151 -10.62 -5.04 -0.54
N LEU A 152 -9.59 -5.90 -0.53
CA LEU A 152 -8.27 -5.60 -1.11
C LEU A 152 -8.42 -5.21 -2.59
N SER A 153 -9.17 -6.00 -3.36
CA SER A 153 -9.43 -5.72 -4.78
C SER A 153 -10.19 -4.40 -4.96
N ALA A 154 -11.24 -4.16 -4.16
CA ALA A 154 -12.04 -2.94 -4.27
C ALA A 154 -11.26 -1.67 -3.92
N MET A 155 -10.43 -1.70 -2.88
CA MET A 155 -9.74 -0.51 -2.38
C MET A 155 -8.41 -0.24 -3.10
N TYR A 156 -7.58 -1.28 -3.27
CA TYR A 156 -6.26 -1.16 -3.89
C TYR A 156 -6.28 -1.42 -5.39
N GLY A 157 -7.27 -2.17 -5.91
CA GLY A 157 -7.19 -2.73 -7.27
C GLY A 157 -6.21 -3.90 -7.38
N ILE A 158 -5.77 -4.47 -6.25
CA ILE A 158 -4.86 -5.63 -6.22
C ILE A 158 -5.68 -6.91 -6.18
N ASN A 159 -5.42 -7.84 -7.10
CA ASN A 159 -6.02 -9.16 -7.06
C ASN A 159 -5.19 -10.08 -6.16
N ALA A 160 -5.83 -10.76 -5.19
CA ALA A 160 -5.15 -11.74 -4.34
C ALA A 160 -4.47 -12.86 -5.15
N SER A 161 -4.94 -13.14 -6.37
CA SER A 161 -4.30 -14.09 -7.28
C SER A 161 -2.91 -13.67 -7.76
N ASP A 162 -2.55 -12.39 -7.68
CA ASP A 162 -1.21 -11.88 -7.99
C ASP A 162 -0.23 -12.01 -6.82
N LEU A 163 -0.71 -12.49 -5.66
CA LEU A 163 0.04 -12.66 -4.42
C LEU A 163 0.20 -14.16 -4.12
N GLU A 164 1.34 -14.54 -3.55
CA GLU A 164 1.51 -15.87 -2.93
C GLU A 164 0.93 -15.88 -1.52
N GLU A 165 1.08 -14.77 -0.81
CA GLU A 165 0.61 -14.57 0.56
C GLU A 165 0.52 -13.06 0.85
N TYR A 166 -0.44 -12.66 1.67
CA TYR A 166 -0.51 -11.29 2.16
C TYR A 166 -1.17 -11.18 3.52
N VAL A 167 -0.87 -10.08 4.20
CA VAL A 167 -1.60 -9.53 5.33
C VAL A 167 -1.90 -8.07 5.02
N CYS A 168 -3.17 -7.67 5.08
CA CYS A 168 -3.58 -6.29 4.92
C CYS A 168 -4.47 -5.89 6.09
N MET A 169 -4.07 -4.87 6.83
CA MET A 169 -4.68 -4.46 8.09
C MET A 169 -5.07 -3.00 8.02
N MET A 170 -6.33 -2.71 8.33
CA MET A 170 -6.92 -1.38 8.28
C MET A 170 -7.50 -0.99 9.64
N PRO A 171 -7.68 0.30 9.92
CA PRO A 171 -8.19 0.73 11.20
C PRO A 171 -9.69 0.47 11.30
N LEU A 172 -10.12 -0.03 12.46
CA LEU A 172 -11.53 -0.29 12.72
C LEU A 172 -12.31 1.02 12.89
N MET A 173 -11.65 2.05 13.44
CA MET A 173 -12.25 3.36 13.65
C MET A 173 -11.83 4.31 12.53
N GLY A 174 -12.80 4.98 11.92
CA GLY A 174 -12.60 5.95 10.83
C GLY A 174 -11.88 7.25 11.24
N VAL A 175 -11.20 7.27 12.39
CA VAL A 175 -10.39 8.40 12.90
C VAL A 175 -8.89 8.09 12.91
N HIS A 176 -8.48 6.92 12.43
CA HIS A 176 -7.08 6.55 12.26
C HIS A 176 -6.75 6.29 10.80
N SER A 177 -5.59 6.73 10.33
CA SER A 177 -5.05 6.40 9.00
C SER A 177 -4.15 5.16 9.00
N THR A 178 -3.91 4.56 10.18
CA THR A 178 -3.01 3.42 10.36
C THR A 178 -3.39 2.24 9.48
N GLU A 179 -2.52 1.91 8.52
CA GLU A 179 -2.75 0.86 7.53
C GLU A 179 -1.43 0.13 7.22
N PHE A 180 -1.49 -1.20 7.17
CA PHE A 180 -0.35 -2.04 6.81
C PHE A 180 -0.73 -3.01 5.70
N PHE A 181 0.10 -3.12 4.67
CA PHE A 181 0.01 -4.15 3.65
C PHE A 181 1.38 -4.82 3.52
N ILE A 182 1.43 -6.12 3.81
CA ILE A 182 2.63 -6.96 3.77
C ILE A 182 2.31 -8.10 2.82
N ALA A 183 3.11 -8.30 1.78
CA ALA A 183 2.85 -9.38 0.83
C ALA A 183 4.12 -10.02 0.30
N LYS A 184 3.99 -11.32 -0.01
CA LYS A 184 4.86 -12.01 -0.95
C LYS A 184 4.17 -12.03 -2.30
N VAL A 185 4.74 -11.32 -3.26
CA VAL A 185 4.16 -11.10 -4.59
C VAL A 185 4.65 -12.19 -5.55
N LYS A 186 3.79 -12.63 -6.47
CA LYS A 186 4.22 -13.57 -7.52
C LYS A 186 5.20 -12.92 -8.49
N ASP A 187 6.05 -13.74 -9.09
CA ASP A 187 7.01 -13.30 -10.11
C ASP A 187 6.33 -12.48 -11.22
N GLY A 188 6.93 -11.34 -11.57
CA GLY A 188 6.42 -10.44 -12.60
C GLY A 188 5.17 -9.62 -12.22
N LYS A 189 4.67 -9.72 -10.98
CA LYS A 189 3.49 -8.97 -10.52
C LYS A 189 3.80 -7.77 -9.63
N MET A 190 5.05 -7.56 -9.26
CA MET A 190 5.46 -6.47 -8.36
C MET A 190 5.02 -5.08 -8.84
N ASP A 191 5.14 -4.78 -10.13
CA ASP A 191 4.75 -3.48 -10.66
C ASP A 191 3.23 -3.26 -10.59
N THR A 192 2.44 -4.30 -10.84
CA THR A 192 0.97 -4.26 -10.66
C THR A 192 0.60 -4.00 -9.21
N VAL A 193 1.26 -4.69 -8.28
CA VAL A 193 1.03 -4.52 -6.83
C VAL A 193 1.42 -3.11 -6.37
N LYS A 194 2.58 -2.60 -6.80
CA LYS A 194 3.02 -1.23 -6.48
C LYS A 194 2.07 -0.18 -7.06
N ALA A 195 1.54 -0.39 -8.25
CA ALA A 195 0.54 0.52 -8.83
C ALA A 195 -0.75 0.55 -7.99
N GLY A 196 -1.21 -0.60 -7.49
CA GLY A 196 -2.36 -0.67 -6.59
C GLY A 196 -2.10 0.01 -5.23
N ILE A 197 -0.90 -0.17 -4.66
CA ILE A 197 -0.48 0.55 -3.44
C ILE A 197 -0.45 2.06 -3.69
N ALA A 198 0.10 2.50 -4.82
CA ALA A 198 0.15 3.93 -5.17
C ALA A 198 -1.25 4.54 -5.33
N LYS A 199 -2.18 3.81 -5.95
CA LYS A 199 -3.59 4.20 -6.02
C LYS A 199 -4.17 4.36 -4.61
N ARG A 200 -4.01 3.36 -3.74
CA ARG A 200 -4.53 3.43 -2.37
C ARG A 200 -3.93 4.60 -1.59
N GLN A 201 -2.63 4.84 -1.73
CA GLN A 201 -1.96 5.96 -1.08
C GLN A 201 -2.53 7.30 -1.55
N ALA A 202 -2.80 7.46 -2.85
CA ALA A 202 -3.44 8.66 -3.38
C ALA A 202 -4.88 8.85 -2.85
N ASP A 203 -5.65 7.77 -2.74
CA ASP A 203 -7.00 7.82 -2.16
C ASP A 203 -6.96 8.25 -0.69
N LEU A 204 -6.02 7.70 0.09
CA LEU A 204 -5.80 8.09 1.49
C LEU A 204 -5.32 9.53 1.60
N ASP A 205 -4.41 9.99 0.73
CA ASP A 205 -3.93 11.36 0.69
C ASP A 205 -5.08 12.35 0.50
N ALA A 206 -5.92 12.09 -0.51
CA ALA A 206 -7.10 12.91 -0.79
C ALA A 206 -8.07 12.91 0.40
N GLN A 207 -8.38 11.75 0.97
CA GLN A 207 -9.30 11.63 2.12
C GLN A 207 -8.78 12.38 3.35
N TRP A 208 -7.52 12.16 3.72
CA TRP A 208 -6.98 12.65 4.98
C TRP A 208 -6.58 14.13 4.93
N SER A 209 -6.26 14.67 3.75
CA SER A 209 -5.97 16.10 3.55
C SER A 209 -7.10 17.03 4.00
N GLN A 210 -8.33 16.53 4.06
CA GLN A 210 -9.53 17.29 4.40
C GLN A 210 -10.11 16.94 5.79
N TYR A 211 -9.50 16.00 6.51
CA TYR A 211 -10.11 15.44 7.73
C TYR A 211 -9.32 15.70 9.01
N LEU A 212 -8.22 14.99 9.26
CA LEU A 212 -7.41 15.14 10.47
C LEU A 212 -5.94 15.37 10.10
N PRO A 213 -5.36 16.56 10.37
CA PRO A 213 -3.98 16.89 9.99
C PRO A 213 -2.92 15.92 10.52
N GLU A 214 -3.04 15.46 11.77
CA GLU A 214 -2.12 14.50 12.36
C GLU A 214 -2.13 13.16 11.62
N GLN A 215 -3.32 12.65 11.28
CA GLN A 215 -3.45 11.41 10.53
C GLN A 215 -2.99 11.58 9.07
N TYR A 216 -3.18 12.76 8.49
CA TYR A 216 -2.67 13.11 7.17
C TYR A 216 -1.14 13.11 7.15
N GLU A 217 -0.48 13.62 8.18
CA GLU A 217 0.98 13.56 8.29
C GLU A 217 1.49 12.12 8.25
N LEU A 218 0.81 11.18 8.94
CA LEU A 218 1.14 9.76 8.84
C LEU A 218 0.99 9.24 7.41
N VAL A 219 -0.07 9.63 6.70
CA VAL A 219 -0.29 9.25 5.29
C VAL A 219 0.80 9.79 4.38
N LYS A 220 1.29 11.02 4.61
CA LYS A 220 2.42 11.59 3.86
C LYS A 220 3.73 10.91 4.17
N ASN A 221 3.91 10.46 5.41
CA ASN A 221 5.12 9.80 5.89
C ASN A 221 5.11 8.28 5.74
N TYR A 222 4.23 7.74 4.88
CA TYR A 222 4.16 6.31 4.60
C TYR A 222 5.52 5.71 4.20
N LYS A 223 5.69 4.41 4.46
CA LYS A 223 6.85 3.64 4.03
C LYS A 223 6.44 2.61 3.01
N LEU A 224 7.16 2.54 1.91
CA LEU A 224 7.04 1.50 0.90
C LEU A 224 8.42 0.88 0.67
N VAL A 225 8.58 -0.41 1.00
CA VAL A 225 9.86 -1.14 0.92
C VAL A 225 9.66 -2.45 0.20
N THR A 226 10.63 -2.85 -0.63
CA THR A 226 10.65 -4.16 -1.29
C THR A 226 11.96 -4.88 -1.09
N ASN A 227 11.90 -6.17 -0.79
CA ASN A 227 13.04 -7.08 -0.74
C ASN A 227 12.73 -8.31 -1.60
N GLY A 228 13.32 -8.39 -2.80
CA GLY A 228 12.95 -9.39 -3.80
C GLY A 228 11.45 -9.32 -4.11
N ASN A 229 10.76 -10.44 -3.92
CA ASN A 229 9.31 -10.55 -4.13
C ASN A 229 8.46 -10.08 -2.94
N TYR A 230 9.07 -9.65 -1.85
CA TYR A 230 8.33 -9.15 -0.69
C TYR A 230 8.13 -7.64 -0.79
N VAL A 231 6.97 -7.16 -0.33
CA VAL A 231 6.64 -5.73 -0.23
C VAL A 231 5.99 -5.42 1.12
N LEU A 232 6.34 -4.26 1.66
CA LEU A 232 5.68 -3.62 2.80
C LEU A 232 5.20 -2.23 2.38
N PHE A 233 3.93 -1.93 2.62
CA PHE A 233 3.37 -0.59 2.69
C PHE A 233 2.88 -0.34 4.12
N ALA A 234 3.32 0.75 4.74
CA ALA A 234 3.01 1.06 6.14
C ALA A 234 2.69 2.55 6.33
N ILE A 235 1.54 2.84 6.90
CA ILE A 235 1.13 4.14 7.44
C ILE A 235 0.92 3.94 8.94
N SER A 236 1.76 4.56 9.76
CA SER A 236 1.73 4.50 11.22
C SER A 236 2.82 5.40 11.78
N GLU A 237 2.68 5.86 13.03
CA GLU A 237 3.79 6.42 13.80
C GLU A 237 4.99 5.46 13.89
N TYR A 238 4.74 4.14 13.82
CA TYR A 238 5.77 3.09 13.85
C TYR A 238 6.19 2.59 12.47
N ALA A 239 5.93 3.33 11.38
CA ALA A 239 6.26 2.86 10.05
C ALA A 239 7.76 2.55 9.87
N GLY A 240 8.65 3.25 10.59
CA GLY A 240 10.08 2.96 10.63
C GLY A 240 10.42 1.62 11.30
N ASP A 241 9.77 1.30 12.42
CA ASP A 241 9.94 0.01 13.10
C ASP A 241 9.40 -1.14 12.24
N ALA A 242 8.26 -0.91 11.57
CA ALA A 242 7.70 -1.86 10.62
C ALA A 242 8.68 -2.17 9.47
N VAL A 243 9.41 -1.19 8.94
CA VAL A 243 10.49 -1.42 7.96
C VAL A 243 11.61 -2.27 8.54
N THR A 244 12.03 -2.00 9.77
CA THR A 244 13.10 -2.76 10.45
C THR A 244 12.70 -4.21 10.66
N ILE A 245 11.48 -4.45 11.14
CA ILE A 245 10.90 -5.78 11.33
C ILE A 245 10.78 -6.49 9.98
N PHE A 246 10.21 -5.85 8.96
CA PHE A 246 10.06 -6.46 7.64
C PHE A 246 11.41 -6.89 7.05
N ASN A 247 12.44 -6.05 7.20
CA ASN A 247 13.78 -6.36 6.72
C ASN A 247 14.44 -7.54 7.45
N SER A 248 14.14 -7.79 8.72
CA SER A 248 14.73 -8.91 9.47
C SER A 248 14.23 -10.28 8.98
N TYR A 249 13.07 -10.32 8.30
CA TYR A 249 12.46 -11.54 7.79
C TYR A 249 12.62 -11.74 6.28
N THR A 250 13.02 -10.71 5.52
CA THR A 250 12.93 -10.72 4.04
C THR A 250 14.22 -10.36 3.31
N LYS A 251 15.30 -10.01 4.02
CA LYS A 251 16.63 -9.77 3.45
C LYS A 251 17.56 -10.97 3.57
#